data_AF-A0A671T0M6-F1
#
_entry.id   AF-A0A671T0M6-F1
#
_cell.length_a   1.000
_cell.length_b   1.000
_cell.length_c   1.000
_cell.angle_alpha   90.00
_cell.angle_beta   90.00
_cell.angle_gamma   90.00
#
_symmetry.space_group_name_H-M   'P 1'
#
loop_
_entity.id
_entity.type
_entity.pdbx_description
1 polymer ?
#
loop_
_entity_poly.entity_id
_entity_poly.type
_entity_poly.pdbx_seq_one_letter_code
_entity_poly.pdbx_strand_id
1 'polypeptide(L)'
;MSSLSVLPLECLLQPFPVPQRLMLGPGPSNVPARIAAAGVIQYSVFIRNSVSSAALYAFNSFFFCFCYLFFFGVNSVLSFRYNCLFLVDSVAALGGTPICIDEQGIDIMYTGSQKVLNEPPGTAPISFSERACQKIFNRRTKPISYFLDMSWLANYWGCDDKPFLLLCSFHHTGPVSSFYGLRESLAILAETRLQSTSIKNARLPTVTTIVAPPGYDWREITGYIMKTYNTEISGGIGPSAGMVLRVGLMGCNSSKANVDKVLEALTDALKHCHKSLTA
;
A
#
# COMPACT_ATOMS: atom_id res chain seq x y z
N MET A 1 -52.82 -9.88 -9.06
CA MET A 1 -51.39 -9.78 -9.42
C MET A 1 -50.68 -10.92 -8.72
N SER A 2 -50.19 -11.92 -9.47
CA SER A 2 -49.39 -13.00 -8.92
C SER A 2 -48.03 -12.43 -8.49
N SER A 3 -47.64 -12.62 -7.24
CA SER A 3 -46.32 -12.23 -6.75
C SER A 3 -45.28 -13.10 -7.46
N LEU A 4 -44.36 -12.45 -8.18
CA LEU A 4 -43.21 -13.12 -8.78
C LEU A 4 -42.18 -13.36 -7.66
N SER A 5 -42.06 -14.59 -7.16
CA SER A 5 -40.99 -14.95 -6.22
C SER A 5 -39.78 -15.45 -6.99
N VAL A 6 -38.71 -14.65 -7.00
CA VAL A 6 -37.38 -15.11 -7.44
C VAL A 6 -36.67 -15.64 -6.21
N LEU A 7 -36.46 -16.96 -6.17
CA LEU A 7 -35.66 -17.58 -5.12
C LEU A 7 -34.18 -17.18 -5.30
N PRO A 8 -33.43 -16.91 -4.21
CA PRO A 8 -32.00 -16.65 -4.31
C PRO A 8 -31.27 -17.87 -4.86
N LEU A 9 -30.26 -17.65 -5.71
CA LEU A 9 -29.38 -18.69 -6.21
C LEU A 9 -28.75 -19.45 -5.03
N GLU A 10 -28.73 -20.78 -5.09
CA GLU A 10 -28.19 -21.63 -4.01
C GLU A 10 -26.76 -21.29 -3.60
N CYS A 11 -25.95 -20.77 -4.54
CA CYS A 11 -24.58 -20.32 -4.25
C CYS A 11 -24.50 -19.13 -3.28
N LEU A 12 -25.56 -18.30 -3.19
CA LEU A 12 -25.65 -17.18 -2.25
C LEU A 12 -26.14 -17.60 -0.86
N LEU A 13 -26.67 -18.83 -0.74
CA LEU A 13 -27.10 -19.40 0.54
C LEU A 13 -25.94 -20.03 1.32
N GLN A 14 -24.81 -20.28 0.65
CA GLN A 14 -23.61 -20.79 1.30
C GLN A 14 -22.76 -19.64 1.85
N PRO A 15 -22.16 -19.78 3.05
CA PRO A 15 -21.20 -18.81 3.55
C PRO A 15 -20.05 -18.65 2.56
N PHE A 16 -19.65 -17.41 2.26
CA PHE A 16 -18.52 -17.15 1.38
C PHE A 16 -17.20 -17.55 2.06
N PRO A 17 -16.50 -18.61 1.62
CA PRO A 17 -15.26 -19.03 2.27
C PRO A 17 -14.14 -18.06 1.90
N VAL A 18 -13.54 -17.42 2.89
CA VAL A 18 -12.42 -16.50 2.68
C VAL A 18 -11.12 -17.30 2.67
N PRO A 19 -10.38 -17.37 1.55
CA PRO A 19 -9.11 -18.07 1.53
C PRO A 19 -8.11 -17.33 2.42
N GLN A 20 -7.63 -18.02 3.45
CA GLN A 20 -6.54 -17.52 4.28
C GLN A 20 -5.22 -17.85 3.60
N ARG A 21 -4.35 -16.86 3.38
CA ARG A 21 -3.00 -17.05 2.81
C ARG A 21 -2.02 -16.05 3.38
N LEU A 22 -0.74 -16.38 3.36
CA LEU A 22 0.33 -15.49 3.80
C LEU A 22 0.71 -14.54 2.66
N MET A 23 0.45 -13.24 2.83
CA MET A 23 0.65 -12.21 1.79
C MET A 23 1.99 -11.51 1.99
N LEU A 24 3.00 -11.95 1.25
CA LEU A 24 4.35 -11.39 1.24
C LEU A 24 4.69 -10.81 -0.13
N GLY A 25 3.69 -10.53 -0.95
CA GLY A 25 3.84 -9.68 -2.12
C GLY A 25 4.06 -8.22 -1.71
N PRO A 26 4.41 -7.34 -2.65
CA PRO A 26 4.42 -5.90 -2.44
C PRO A 26 3.01 -5.31 -2.51
N GLY A 27 1.97 -6.13 -2.65
CA GLY A 27 0.56 -5.77 -2.56
C GLY A 27 0.11 -5.59 -1.12
N PRO A 28 -1.16 -5.89 -0.79
CA PRO A 28 -1.63 -5.71 0.57
C PRO A 28 -1.02 -6.78 1.51
N SER A 29 -0.76 -6.42 2.76
CA SER A 29 -0.21 -7.33 3.79
C SER A 29 -1.33 -7.99 4.60
N ASN A 30 -1.01 -8.95 5.47
CA ASN A 30 -2.04 -9.58 6.33
C ASN A 30 -2.54 -8.61 7.41
N VAL A 31 -3.80 -8.78 7.83
CA VAL A 31 -4.46 -7.95 8.85
C VAL A 31 -4.34 -8.59 10.24
N PRO A 32 -3.78 -7.88 11.24
CA PRO A 32 -3.79 -8.28 12.65
C PRO A 32 -5.19 -8.53 13.21
N ALA A 33 -5.32 -9.46 14.16
CA ALA A 33 -6.59 -9.79 14.82
C ALA A 33 -7.28 -8.57 15.46
N ARG A 34 -6.49 -7.63 16.01
CA ARG A 34 -7.01 -6.40 16.61
C ARG A 34 -7.67 -5.46 15.58
N ILE A 35 -7.10 -5.33 14.39
CA ILE A 35 -7.70 -4.56 13.29
C ILE A 35 -8.92 -5.30 12.73
N ALA A 36 -8.84 -6.63 12.61
CA ALA A 36 -9.98 -7.44 12.18
C ALA A 36 -11.19 -7.31 13.12
N ALA A 37 -10.94 -7.26 14.44
CA ALA A 37 -11.97 -7.04 15.46
C ALA A 37 -12.64 -5.66 15.37
N ALA A 38 -11.98 -4.65 14.77
CA ALA A 38 -12.58 -3.35 14.48
C ALA A 38 -13.59 -3.41 13.30
N GLY A 39 -13.90 -4.60 12.79
CA GLY A 39 -14.89 -4.83 11.74
C GLY A 39 -14.33 -4.80 10.32
N VAL A 40 -13.01 -5.02 10.14
CA VAL A 40 -12.35 -4.93 8.84
C VAL A 40 -11.64 -6.24 8.49
N ILE A 41 -12.22 -7.03 7.61
CA ILE A 41 -11.61 -8.26 7.10
C ILE A 41 -11.03 -7.98 5.72
N GLN A 42 -9.76 -8.32 5.49
CA GLN A 42 -9.15 -8.23 4.16
C GLN A 42 -9.49 -9.46 3.32
N TYR A 43 -9.95 -9.21 2.09
CA TYR A 43 -10.23 -10.23 1.09
C TYR A 43 -9.29 -10.01 -0.12
N SER A 44 -8.63 -11.07 -0.58
CA SER A 44 -7.88 -11.03 -1.83
C SER A 44 -8.73 -11.62 -2.96
N VAL A 45 -9.53 -10.78 -3.63
CA VAL A 45 -10.33 -11.21 -4.80
C VAL A 45 -9.63 -10.77 -6.08
N PHE A 46 -9.11 -11.72 -6.85
CA PHE A 46 -8.73 -11.46 -8.25
C PHE A 46 -9.99 -11.54 -9.11
N ILE A 47 -10.64 -10.40 -9.36
CA ILE A 47 -11.68 -10.32 -10.40
C ILE A 47 -10.95 -10.34 -11.76
N ARG A 48 -11.06 -11.45 -12.50
CA ARG A 48 -10.63 -11.50 -13.92
C ARG A 48 -11.56 -10.60 -14.73
N ASN A 49 -11.21 -9.33 -14.89
CA ASN A 49 -11.88 -8.43 -15.83
C ASN A 49 -11.26 -8.58 -17.22
N SER A 50 -11.99 -9.24 -18.11
CA SER A 50 -11.76 -9.19 -19.56
C SER A 50 -12.38 -7.91 -20.12
N VAL A 51 -11.67 -6.78 -20.07
CA VAL A 51 -12.05 -5.57 -20.82
C VAL A 51 -10.81 -4.95 -21.44
N SER A 52 -10.65 -5.13 -22.75
CA SER A 52 -9.73 -4.36 -23.59
C SER A 52 -10.28 -2.96 -23.78
N SER A 53 -9.52 -1.94 -23.40
CA SER A 53 -9.57 -0.61 -24.01
C SER A 53 -8.31 0.18 -23.68
N ALA A 54 -7.68 0.70 -24.72
CA ALA A 54 -6.49 1.54 -24.66
C ALA A 54 -6.84 2.96 -24.23
N ALA A 55 -6.10 3.48 -23.25
CA ALA A 55 -5.88 4.90 -23.06
C ALA A 55 -4.50 5.07 -22.41
N LEU A 56 -3.59 5.74 -23.11
CA LEU A 56 -2.26 6.06 -22.64
C LEU A 56 -2.37 7.24 -21.64
N TYR A 57 -2.42 6.93 -20.35
CA TYR A 57 -2.25 7.91 -19.28
C TYR A 57 -0.93 7.64 -18.58
N ALA A 58 -0.02 8.61 -18.62
CA ALA A 58 1.25 8.56 -17.92
C ALA A 58 1.00 8.69 -16.40
N PHE A 59 0.85 7.55 -15.72
CA PHE A 59 0.93 7.46 -14.27
C PHE A 59 2.41 7.53 -13.84
N ASN A 60 2.81 8.64 -13.22
CA ASN A 60 4.02 8.69 -12.41
C ASN A 60 3.76 8.20 -10.99
N SER A 61 3.27 6.96 -10.87
CA SER A 61 3.65 6.13 -9.73
C SER A 61 4.91 5.40 -10.15
N PHE A 62 6.04 6.10 -10.10
CA PHE A 62 7.34 5.47 -10.32
C PHE A 62 7.62 4.53 -9.14
N PHE A 63 7.17 3.28 -9.29
CA PHE A 63 7.72 2.13 -8.58
C PHE A 63 9.08 1.77 -9.21
N PHE A 64 9.98 2.75 -9.32
CA PHE A 64 11.35 2.53 -9.81
C PHE A 64 12.21 2.01 -8.67
N CYS A 65 13.01 0.99 -8.99
CA CYS A 65 14.18 0.47 -8.28
C CYS A 65 14.25 0.88 -6.79
N PHE A 66 14.04 -0.10 -5.88
CA PHE A 66 14.16 0.06 -4.42
C PHE A 66 15.61 0.35 -3.97
N CYS A 67 16.19 1.43 -4.49
CA CYS A 67 17.20 2.22 -3.83
C CYS A 67 16.45 3.27 -3.00
N TYR A 68 16.39 3.08 -1.69
CA TYR A 68 16.05 4.09 -0.69
C TYR A 68 16.98 5.29 -0.91
N LEU A 69 16.53 6.23 -1.73
CA LEU A 69 17.36 7.34 -2.13
C LEU A 69 17.55 8.24 -0.91
N PHE A 70 18.81 8.37 -0.52
CA PHE A 70 19.42 9.24 0.48
C PHE A 70 19.20 10.74 0.16
N PHE A 71 17.99 11.13 -0.21
CA PHE A 71 17.68 12.39 -0.91
C PHE A 71 16.72 13.32 -0.17
N PHE A 72 16.28 12.94 1.05
CA PHE A 72 15.39 13.83 1.82
C PHE A 72 16.06 15.17 2.15
N GLY A 73 17.33 15.17 2.56
CA GLY A 73 18.06 16.42 2.87
C GLY A 73 18.45 17.27 1.66
N VAL A 74 18.66 16.66 0.48
CA VAL A 74 19.03 17.40 -0.74
C VAL A 74 17.78 17.99 -1.41
N ASN A 75 16.70 17.22 -1.46
CA ASN A 75 15.46 17.65 -2.10
C ASN A 75 14.73 18.74 -1.32
N SER A 76 14.80 18.73 0.02
CA SER A 76 14.24 19.80 0.84
C SER A 76 14.96 21.13 0.57
N VAL A 77 16.29 21.14 0.59
CA VAL A 77 17.11 22.32 0.28
C VAL A 77 16.83 22.83 -1.12
N LEU A 78 16.72 21.95 -2.12
CA LEU A 78 16.37 22.34 -3.50
C LEU A 78 14.96 22.92 -3.58
N SER A 79 13.98 22.30 -2.93
CA SER A 79 12.58 22.75 -2.91
C SER A 79 12.47 24.17 -2.34
N PHE A 80 13.14 24.44 -1.22
CA PHE A 80 13.20 25.77 -0.63
C PHE A 80 13.91 26.78 -1.53
N ARG A 81 15.05 26.41 -2.13
CA ARG A 81 15.82 27.30 -3.01
C ARG A 81 15.08 27.70 -4.29
N TYR A 82 14.27 26.80 -4.84
CA TYR A 82 13.51 27.05 -6.08
C TYR A 82 12.03 27.38 -5.83
N ASN A 83 11.65 27.64 -4.57
CA ASN A 83 10.26 27.92 -4.17
C ASN A 83 9.24 26.90 -4.72
N CYS A 84 9.60 25.62 -4.67
CA CYS A 84 8.76 24.51 -5.06
C CYS A 84 8.10 23.86 -3.84
N LEU A 85 7.10 23.01 -4.07
CA LEU A 85 6.54 22.14 -3.02
C LEU A 85 7.14 20.74 -3.16
N PHE A 86 7.51 20.13 -2.04
CA PHE A 86 8.09 18.79 -1.97
C PHE A 86 7.02 17.76 -1.59
N LEU A 87 6.65 16.90 -2.55
CA LEU A 87 5.69 15.82 -2.36
C LEU A 87 6.39 14.47 -2.25
N VAL A 88 5.96 13.65 -1.29
CA VAL A 88 6.52 12.31 -1.03
C VAL A 88 5.42 11.24 -1.02
N ASP A 89 5.60 10.22 -1.87
CA ASP A 89 4.87 8.95 -1.77
C ASP A 89 5.57 8.06 -0.73
N SER A 90 4.86 7.76 0.36
CA SER A 90 5.37 6.90 1.44
C SER A 90 4.60 5.59 1.58
N VAL A 91 3.83 5.17 0.55
CA VAL A 91 2.95 3.98 0.59
C VAL A 91 3.72 2.73 1.03
N ALA A 92 4.90 2.49 0.50
CA ALA A 92 5.72 1.33 0.88
C ALA A 92 6.70 1.61 2.03
N ALA A 93 6.84 2.86 2.48
CA ALA A 93 7.91 3.29 3.38
C ALA A 93 7.42 3.60 4.80
N LEU A 94 6.27 4.26 4.95
CA LEU A 94 5.76 4.68 6.26
C LEU A 94 5.62 3.47 7.18
N GLY A 95 6.17 3.57 8.39
CA GLY A 95 6.16 2.49 9.39
C GLY A 95 7.22 1.40 9.19
N GLY A 96 7.96 1.40 8.08
CA GLY A 96 9.07 0.46 7.86
C GLY A 96 10.45 1.12 7.95
N THR A 97 10.49 2.44 7.93
CA THR A 97 11.68 3.27 7.94
C THR A 97 11.35 4.62 8.57
N PRO A 98 12.30 5.27 9.25
CA PRO A 98 12.06 6.59 9.83
C PRO A 98 11.76 7.63 8.74
N ILE A 99 10.67 8.38 8.94
CA ILE A 99 10.27 9.54 8.13
C ILE A 99 9.85 10.64 9.12
N CYS A 100 10.58 11.75 9.10
CA CYS A 100 10.32 12.92 9.94
C CYS A 100 9.86 14.07 9.03
N ILE A 101 8.55 14.17 8.80
CA ILE A 101 7.93 15.06 7.79
C ILE A 101 8.47 16.50 7.91
N ASP A 102 8.40 17.07 9.12
CA ASP A 102 8.76 18.46 9.37
C ASP A 102 10.29 18.68 9.29
N GLU A 103 11.08 17.81 9.92
CA GLU A 103 12.55 17.89 9.89
C GLU A 103 13.11 17.72 8.46
N GLN A 104 12.42 16.93 7.64
CA GLN A 104 12.77 16.68 6.24
C GLN A 104 12.18 17.74 5.29
N GLY A 105 11.41 18.71 5.79
CA GLY A 105 10.80 19.76 4.98
C GLY A 105 9.86 19.23 3.89
N ILE A 106 9.13 18.15 4.17
CA ILE A 106 8.18 17.54 3.24
C ILE A 106 6.88 18.36 3.27
N ASP A 107 6.49 18.92 2.12
CA ASP A 107 5.30 19.76 2.05
C ASP A 107 4.00 18.96 1.92
N ILE A 108 4.03 17.80 1.26
CA ILE A 108 2.88 16.91 1.08
C ILE A 108 3.36 15.46 1.21
N MET A 109 2.72 14.66 2.05
CA MET A 109 3.02 13.23 2.17
C MET A 109 1.75 12.40 2.23
N TYR A 110 1.68 11.32 1.45
CA TYR A 110 0.62 10.34 1.58
C TYR A 110 1.16 8.93 1.73
N THR A 111 0.33 8.03 2.24
CA THR A 111 0.61 6.60 2.35
C THR A 111 -0.63 5.77 2.03
N GLY A 112 -0.49 4.44 2.03
CA GLY A 112 -1.58 3.49 1.83
C GLY A 112 -1.76 2.61 3.04
N SER A 113 -2.99 2.32 3.42
CA SER A 113 -3.31 1.53 4.60
C SER A 113 -2.86 0.08 4.52
N GLN A 114 -2.80 -0.48 3.30
CA GLN A 114 -2.58 -1.90 3.06
C GLN A 114 -1.13 -2.38 3.04
N LYS A 115 -0.17 -1.51 3.34
CA LYS A 115 1.25 -1.90 3.38
C LYS A 115 1.68 -2.21 4.81
N VAL A 116 2.57 -1.41 5.37
CA VAL A 116 3.08 -1.62 6.73
C VAL A 116 2.01 -1.42 7.79
N LEU A 117 1.00 -0.60 7.50
CA LEU A 117 -0.13 -0.34 8.38
C LEU A 117 -1.04 -1.58 8.55
N ASN A 118 -0.97 -2.59 7.68
CA ASN A 118 -1.83 -3.78 7.76
C ASN A 118 -3.35 -3.49 7.77
N GLU A 119 -3.75 -2.30 7.28
CA GLU A 119 -5.09 -1.85 6.85
C GLU A 119 -5.64 -2.72 5.71
N PRO A 120 -6.91 -3.18 5.65
CA PRO A 120 -7.47 -3.55 4.36
C PRO A 120 -7.35 -2.41 3.33
N PRO A 121 -7.10 -2.69 2.04
CA PRO A 121 -6.97 -1.63 1.05
C PRO A 121 -8.27 -0.83 0.92
N GLY A 122 -8.16 0.50 1.01
CA GLY A 122 -9.31 1.40 0.85
C GLY A 122 -9.13 2.79 1.42
N THR A 123 -8.14 3.00 2.30
CA THR A 123 -7.84 4.31 2.89
C THR A 123 -6.40 4.74 2.60
N ALA A 124 -6.19 6.05 2.51
CA ALA A 124 -4.90 6.65 2.21
C ALA A 124 -4.70 7.90 3.09
N PRO A 125 -4.03 7.77 4.25
CA PRO A 125 -3.62 8.91 5.05
C PRO A 125 -2.78 9.91 4.24
N ILE A 126 -3.05 11.19 4.40
CA ILE A 126 -2.32 12.28 3.74
C ILE A 126 -2.13 13.45 4.71
N SER A 127 -0.99 14.11 4.62
CA SER A 127 -0.63 15.29 5.41
C SER A 127 -0.11 16.41 4.50
N PHE A 128 -0.33 17.65 4.93
CA PHE A 128 0.03 18.87 4.22
C PHE A 128 0.72 19.84 5.19
N SER A 129 1.84 20.40 4.75
CA SER A 129 2.48 21.55 5.41
C SER A 129 1.67 22.83 5.23
N GLU A 130 1.99 23.85 6.02
CA GLU A 130 1.38 25.17 5.90
C GLU A 130 1.58 25.79 4.50
N ARG A 131 2.76 25.63 3.89
CA ARG A 131 3.05 26.12 2.53
C ARG A 131 2.13 25.47 1.49
N ALA A 132 1.91 24.16 1.62
CA ALA A 132 0.99 23.43 0.74
C ALA A 132 -0.46 23.87 0.95
N CYS A 133 -0.89 24.02 2.21
CA CYS A 133 -2.21 24.53 2.56
C CYS A 133 -2.45 25.93 1.97
N GLN A 134 -1.51 26.87 2.15
CA GLN A 134 -1.61 28.21 1.57
C GLN A 134 -1.76 28.16 0.04
N LYS A 135 -1.03 27.29 -0.66
CA LYS A 135 -1.17 27.12 -2.10
C LYS A 135 -2.55 26.58 -2.50
N ILE A 136 -3.09 25.63 -1.74
CA ILE A 136 -4.40 25.02 -1.98
C ILE A 136 -5.53 26.01 -1.70
N PHE A 137 -5.48 26.78 -0.62
CA PHE A 137 -6.56 27.69 -0.25
C PHE A 137 -6.54 29.01 -1.04
N ASN A 138 -5.38 29.45 -1.55
CA ASN A 138 -5.25 30.70 -2.33
C ASN A 138 -5.35 30.49 -3.87
N ARG A 139 -5.67 29.29 -4.33
CA ARG A 139 -5.80 29.02 -5.78
C ARG A 139 -7.00 29.75 -6.38
N ARG A 140 -6.84 30.20 -7.64
CA ARG A 140 -7.90 30.93 -8.36
C ARG A 140 -8.87 30.00 -9.10
N THR A 141 -8.45 28.77 -9.37
CA THR A 141 -9.22 27.78 -10.14
C THR A 141 -9.65 26.62 -9.26
N LYS A 142 -10.91 26.20 -9.41
CA LYS A 142 -11.44 25.00 -8.75
C LYS A 142 -10.75 23.73 -9.28
N PRO A 143 -10.62 22.66 -8.47
CA PRO A 143 -10.02 21.44 -8.96
C PRO A 143 -11.07 20.73 -9.81
N ILE A 144 -10.62 19.83 -10.67
CA ILE A 144 -11.53 19.10 -11.55
C ILE A 144 -12.39 18.11 -10.73
N SER A 145 -11.81 17.55 -9.66
CA SER A 145 -12.49 16.59 -8.79
C SER A 145 -13.07 17.29 -7.56
N TYR A 146 -14.38 17.14 -7.37
CA TYR A 146 -15.04 17.48 -6.11
C TYR A 146 -14.57 16.56 -4.98
N PHE A 147 -14.54 15.24 -5.23
CA PHE A 147 -14.20 14.24 -4.22
C PHE A 147 -12.77 14.35 -3.67
N LEU A 148 -11.86 14.90 -4.48
CA LEU A 148 -10.46 15.14 -4.09
C LEU A 148 -10.17 16.63 -3.84
N ASP A 149 -11.21 17.45 -3.68
CA ASP A 149 -11.01 18.85 -3.31
C ASP A 149 -10.64 18.94 -1.82
N MET A 150 -9.36 19.26 -1.58
CA MET A 150 -8.81 19.38 -0.22
C MET A 150 -9.49 20.47 0.61
N SER A 151 -10.12 21.47 -0.01
CA SER A 151 -10.89 22.47 0.74
C SER A 151 -12.17 21.90 1.35
N TRP A 152 -12.84 20.98 0.64
CA TRP A 152 -14.01 20.27 1.16
C TRP A 152 -13.62 19.18 2.17
N LEU A 153 -12.55 18.44 1.88
CA LEU A 153 -12.02 17.43 2.79
C LEU A 153 -11.50 18.04 4.10
N ALA A 154 -10.80 19.18 4.05
CA ALA A 154 -10.33 19.85 5.26
C ALA A 154 -11.50 20.30 6.15
N ASN A 155 -12.59 20.82 5.58
CA ASN A 155 -13.78 21.15 6.36
C ASN A 155 -14.46 19.90 6.95
N TYR A 156 -14.58 18.83 6.16
CA TYR A 156 -15.17 17.57 6.58
C TYR A 156 -14.41 16.92 7.74
N TRP A 157 -13.07 16.99 7.72
CA TRP A 157 -12.19 16.44 8.75
C TRP A 157 -11.87 17.43 9.89
N GLY A 158 -12.33 18.69 9.80
CA GLY A 158 -12.06 19.72 10.80
C GLY A 158 -10.62 20.22 10.86
N CYS A 159 -9.96 20.28 9.70
CA CYS A 159 -8.57 20.73 9.54
C CYS A 159 -8.46 22.13 8.92
N ASP A 160 -9.53 22.91 8.86
CA ASP A 160 -9.58 24.24 8.23
C ASP A 160 -9.80 25.40 9.22
N ASP A 161 -9.60 25.16 10.52
CA ASP A 161 -9.76 26.11 11.64
C ASP A 161 -11.12 26.82 11.71
N LYS A 162 -12.12 26.33 10.96
CA LYS A 162 -13.47 26.87 10.99
C LYS A 162 -14.21 26.42 12.27
N PRO A 163 -15.07 27.28 12.84
CA PRO A 163 -15.81 26.95 14.04
C PRO A 163 -16.70 25.72 13.85
N PHE A 164 -16.83 24.89 14.91
CA PHE A 164 -17.52 23.59 14.90
C PHE A 164 -18.97 23.61 14.37
N LEU A 165 -19.67 24.74 14.51
CA LEU A 165 -21.02 24.93 13.97
C LEU A 165 -21.07 25.02 12.42
N LEU A 166 -19.94 25.24 11.77
CA LEU A 166 -19.73 25.16 10.30
C LEU A 166 -18.89 23.93 9.89
N LEU A 167 -18.49 23.10 10.86
CA LEU A 167 -17.83 21.82 10.62
C LEU A 167 -18.89 20.77 10.27
N CYS A 168 -18.49 19.79 9.46
CA CYS A 168 -19.37 18.73 8.94
C CYS A 168 -20.34 19.15 7.83
N SER A 169 -19.93 20.04 6.92
CA SER A 169 -20.60 20.07 5.61
C SER A 169 -20.50 18.68 4.99
N PHE A 170 -21.63 18.08 4.60
CA PHE A 170 -21.64 16.74 4.04
C PHE A 170 -20.81 16.70 2.75
N HIS A 171 -19.68 15.98 2.79
CA HIS A 171 -18.83 15.76 1.63
C HIS A 171 -19.19 14.44 0.92
N HIS A 172 -19.18 13.34 1.68
CA HIS A 172 -19.57 11.99 1.27
C HIS A 172 -19.80 11.12 2.51
N THR A 173 -20.35 9.93 2.32
CA THR A 173 -20.38 8.89 3.36
C THR A 173 -19.01 8.21 3.40
N GLY A 174 -18.22 8.48 4.44
CA GLY A 174 -16.91 7.83 4.63
C GLY A 174 -17.02 6.34 4.95
N PRO A 175 -16.00 5.53 4.62
CA PRO A 175 -15.96 4.10 4.95
C PRO A 175 -15.68 3.89 6.45
N VAL A 176 -16.76 3.95 7.25
CA VAL A 176 -16.71 3.94 8.73
C VAL A 176 -15.84 2.80 9.29
N SER A 177 -16.04 1.56 8.81
CA SER A 177 -15.26 0.41 9.28
C SER A 177 -13.77 0.57 9.02
N SER A 178 -13.38 1.05 7.83
CA SER A 178 -11.97 1.28 7.50
C SER A 178 -11.35 2.38 8.35
N PHE A 179 -12.10 3.39 8.80
CA PHE A 179 -11.58 4.39 9.74
C PHE A 179 -11.28 3.80 11.12
N TYR A 180 -12.13 2.91 11.62
CA TYR A 180 -11.84 2.18 12.87
C TYR A 180 -10.61 1.27 12.71
N GLY A 181 -10.51 0.53 11.60
CA GLY A 181 -9.33 -0.28 11.31
C GLY A 181 -8.05 0.54 11.19
N LEU A 182 -8.11 1.69 10.51
CA LEU A 182 -6.98 2.59 10.35
C LEU A 182 -6.53 3.19 11.69
N ARG A 183 -7.47 3.57 12.56
CA ARG A 183 -7.15 4.04 13.92
C ARG A 183 -6.40 2.96 14.70
N GLU A 184 -6.89 1.72 14.69
CA GLU A 184 -6.22 0.62 15.40
C GLU A 184 -4.85 0.29 14.79
N SER A 185 -4.72 0.37 13.47
CA SER A 185 -3.44 0.26 12.78
C SER A 185 -2.41 1.29 13.25
N LEU A 186 -2.81 2.56 13.30
CA LEU A 186 -1.95 3.65 13.78
C LEU A 186 -1.59 3.47 15.27
N ALA A 187 -2.53 2.98 16.09
CA ALA A 187 -2.26 2.65 17.49
C ALA A 187 -1.22 1.54 17.64
N ILE A 188 -1.35 0.45 16.87
CA ILE A 188 -0.36 -0.64 16.85
C ILE A 188 1.01 -0.12 16.40
N LEU A 189 1.05 0.74 15.38
CA LEU A 189 2.31 1.33 14.92
C LEU A 189 2.98 2.19 16.01
N ALA A 190 2.20 2.99 16.72
CA ALA A 190 2.69 3.80 17.84
C ALA A 190 3.20 2.94 19.01
N GLU A 191 2.51 1.85 19.34
CA GLU A 191 2.88 0.89 20.38
C GLU A 191 4.17 0.12 20.03
N THR A 192 4.30 -0.31 18.76
CA THR A 192 5.41 -1.15 18.29
C THR A 192 6.76 -0.44 18.37
N ARG A 193 6.77 0.91 18.40
CA ARG A 193 7.94 1.80 18.40
C ARG A 193 8.99 1.39 17.35
N LEU A 194 9.06 2.14 16.25
CA LEU A 194 10.07 1.90 15.23
C LEU A 194 11.47 1.99 15.82
N GLN A 195 12.13 0.84 15.96
CA GLN A 195 13.58 0.83 16.17
C GLN A 195 14.21 1.34 14.89
N SER A 196 14.93 2.46 14.99
CA SER A 196 15.70 3.01 13.89
C SER A 196 16.73 1.97 13.43
N THR A 197 16.38 1.21 12.41
CA THR A 197 17.33 0.33 11.74
C THR A 197 18.06 1.18 10.71
N SER A 198 19.39 1.32 10.89
CA SER A 198 20.21 2.01 9.91
C SER A 198 20.01 1.39 8.53
N ILE A 199 19.57 2.20 7.58
CA ILE A 199 19.38 1.80 6.20
C ILE A 199 20.76 1.59 5.58
N LYS A 200 21.19 0.34 5.50
CA LYS A 200 22.44 -0.03 4.84
C LYS A 200 22.18 -0.15 3.34
N ASN A 201 23.06 0.45 2.54
CA ASN A 201 23.11 0.28 1.08
C ASN A 201 21.83 0.67 0.33
N ALA A 202 21.10 1.69 0.81
CA ALA A 202 19.89 2.19 0.17
C ALA A 202 18.84 1.10 -0.07
N ARG A 203 18.68 0.08 0.78
CA ARG A 203 17.61 -0.92 0.59
C ARG A 203 16.39 -0.56 1.41
N LEU A 204 15.20 -0.65 0.82
CA LEU A 204 13.96 -0.48 1.57
C LEU A 204 13.68 -1.74 2.41
N PRO A 205 13.53 -1.65 3.74
CA PRO A 205 13.30 -2.81 4.60
C PRO A 205 11.99 -3.56 4.29
N THR A 206 10.98 -2.84 3.82
CA THR A 206 9.61 -3.37 3.66
C THR A 206 9.42 -4.21 2.40
N VAL A 207 10.27 -4.02 1.38
CA VAL A 207 10.22 -4.78 0.13
C VAL A 207 11.63 -5.11 -0.31
N THR A 208 11.97 -6.39 -0.25
CA THR A 208 13.25 -6.91 -0.73
C THR A 208 13.09 -7.40 -2.16
N THR A 209 13.92 -6.88 -3.07
CA THR A 209 14.08 -7.39 -4.43
C THR A 209 15.15 -8.48 -4.44
N ILE A 210 14.79 -9.67 -4.92
CA ILE A 210 15.69 -10.80 -5.11
C ILE A 210 15.86 -10.96 -6.62
N VAL A 211 17.09 -11.03 -7.12
CA VAL A 211 17.33 -11.27 -8.56
C VAL A 211 16.71 -12.62 -8.94
N ALA A 212 15.95 -12.66 -10.02
CA ALA A 212 15.38 -13.91 -10.51
C ALA A 212 16.53 -14.85 -10.92
N PRO A 213 16.55 -16.10 -10.45
CA PRO A 213 17.67 -17.00 -10.73
C PRO A 213 17.75 -17.31 -12.23
N PRO A 214 18.97 -17.32 -12.83
CA PRO A 214 19.13 -17.55 -14.26
C PRO A 214 18.54 -18.89 -14.70
N GLY A 215 17.81 -18.87 -15.81
CA GLY A 215 17.17 -20.05 -16.39
C GLY A 215 15.82 -20.44 -15.76
N TYR A 216 15.34 -19.74 -14.73
CA TYR A 216 14.03 -19.99 -14.13
C TYR A 216 12.98 -18.96 -14.60
N ASP A 217 11.76 -19.41 -14.85
CA ASP A 217 10.61 -18.51 -14.96
C ASP A 217 10.10 -18.13 -13.55
N TRP A 218 10.12 -16.83 -13.26
CA TRP A 218 9.61 -16.30 -11.99
C TRP A 218 8.13 -16.66 -11.75
N ARG A 219 7.33 -16.85 -12.81
CA ARG A 219 5.92 -17.25 -12.71
C ARG A 219 5.77 -18.67 -12.19
N GLU A 220 6.66 -19.58 -12.61
CA GLU A 220 6.67 -20.95 -12.09
C GLU A 220 7.04 -20.96 -10.61
N ILE A 221 8.07 -20.20 -10.21
CA ILE A 221 8.49 -20.09 -8.81
C ILE A 221 7.36 -19.54 -7.94
N THR A 222 6.79 -18.39 -8.32
CA THR A 222 5.70 -17.76 -7.56
C THR A 222 4.45 -18.64 -7.54
N GLY A 223 4.12 -19.32 -8.64
CA GLY A 223 3.00 -20.25 -8.73
C GLY A 223 3.20 -21.51 -7.87
N TYR A 224 4.40 -22.05 -7.82
CA TYR A 224 4.76 -23.19 -6.97
C TYR A 224 4.61 -22.83 -5.49
N ILE A 225 5.19 -21.71 -5.06
CA ILE A 225 5.12 -21.25 -3.66
C ILE A 225 3.67 -20.98 -3.24
N MET A 226 2.88 -20.37 -4.12
CA MET A 226 1.45 -20.17 -3.86
C MET A 226 0.71 -21.50 -3.71
N LYS A 227 0.94 -22.48 -4.61
CA LYS A 227 0.25 -23.76 -4.61
C LYS A 227 0.63 -24.66 -3.42
N THR A 228 1.91 -24.72 -3.08
CA THR A 228 2.45 -25.66 -2.08
C THR A 228 2.44 -25.07 -0.66
N TYR A 229 2.76 -23.79 -0.52
CA TYR A 229 2.94 -23.14 0.77
C TYR A 229 1.84 -22.12 1.11
N ASN A 230 0.88 -21.91 0.20
CA ASN A 230 -0.18 -20.91 0.33
C ASN A 230 0.37 -19.54 0.74
N THR A 231 1.50 -19.20 0.11
CA THR A 231 2.29 -18.00 0.39
C THR A 231 2.43 -17.21 -0.91
N GLU A 232 2.08 -15.94 -0.86
CA GLU A 232 2.13 -15.05 -2.01
C GLU A 232 3.44 -14.26 -1.99
N ILE A 233 4.26 -14.42 -3.04
CA ILE A 233 5.34 -13.51 -3.41
C ILE A 233 5.10 -13.05 -4.84
N SER A 234 5.76 -12.00 -5.31
CA SER A 234 5.48 -11.44 -6.63
C SER A 234 6.71 -11.27 -7.49
N GLY A 235 6.55 -11.31 -8.80
CA GLY A 235 7.58 -10.84 -9.73
C GLY A 235 7.76 -9.31 -9.68
N GLY A 236 8.77 -8.82 -10.38
CA GLY A 236 8.98 -7.40 -10.64
C GLY A 236 7.84 -6.78 -11.44
N ILE A 237 7.74 -5.45 -11.36
CA ILE A 237 6.76 -4.63 -12.10
C ILE A 237 7.53 -3.55 -12.88
N GLY A 238 6.97 -3.15 -14.03
CA GLY A 238 7.52 -2.08 -14.86
C GLY A 238 8.94 -2.41 -15.32
N PRO A 239 9.94 -1.54 -15.08
CA PRO A 239 11.33 -1.77 -15.48
C PRO A 239 11.97 -3.03 -14.88
N SER A 240 11.42 -3.55 -13.78
CA SER A 240 11.94 -4.73 -13.09
C SER A 240 11.22 -6.03 -13.48
N ALA A 241 10.22 -5.97 -14.36
CA ALA A 241 9.44 -7.13 -14.77
C ALA A 241 10.34 -8.21 -15.40
N GLY A 242 10.19 -9.45 -14.92
CA GLY A 242 11.00 -10.58 -15.38
C GLY A 242 12.42 -10.66 -14.80
N MET A 243 12.93 -9.59 -14.18
CA MET A 243 14.31 -9.54 -13.67
C MET A 243 14.42 -9.92 -12.20
N VAL A 244 13.36 -9.69 -11.42
CA VAL A 244 13.40 -9.85 -9.96
C VAL A 244 12.13 -10.51 -9.43
N LEU A 245 12.28 -11.15 -8.28
CA LEU A 245 11.22 -11.46 -7.33
C LEU A 245 11.17 -10.38 -6.25
N ARG A 246 10.00 -10.18 -5.66
CA ARG A 246 9.74 -9.19 -4.61
C ARG A 246 9.09 -9.88 -3.43
N VAL A 247 9.71 -9.71 -2.27
CA VAL A 247 9.23 -10.21 -0.98
C VAL A 247 8.99 -9.01 -0.06
N GLY A 248 7.75 -8.84 0.37
CA GLY A 248 7.29 -7.81 1.28
C GLY A 248 7.33 -8.28 2.73
N LEU A 249 8.06 -7.56 3.57
CA LEU A 249 8.05 -7.73 5.02
C LEU A 249 7.43 -6.46 5.61
N MET A 250 6.12 -6.52 5.87
CA MET A 250 5.33 -5.34 6.23
C MET A 250 4.51 -5.58 7.50
N GLY A 251 4.69 -4.71 8.49
CA GLY A 251 3.92 -4.73 9.73
C GLY A 251 3.97 -6.09 10.43
N CYS A 252 2.82 -6.71 10.71
CA CYS A 252 2.75 -8.02 11.38
C CYS A 252 3.41 -9.17 10.60
N ASN A 253 3.61 -9.01 9.28
CA ASN A 253 4.30 -10.01 8.47
C ASN A 253 5.83 -9.96 8.65
N SER A 254 6.37 -8.89 9.23
CA SER A 254 7.80 -8.71 9.49
C SER A 254 8.27 -9.52 10.69
N SER A 255 8.30 -10.85 10.55
CA SER A 255 8.75 -11.78 11.58
C SER A 255 9.83 -12.73 11.05
N LYS A 256 10.74 -13.17 11.93
CA LYS A 256 11.76 -14.16 11.59
C LYS A 256 11.14 -15.45 11.05
N ALA A 257 10.02 -15.90 11.65
CA ALA A 257 9.31 -17.10 11.21
C ALA A 257 8.81 -16.98 9.75
N ASN A 258 8.29 -15.82 9.35
CA ASN A 258 7.84 -15.60 7.97
C ASN A 258 9.03 -15.52 6.99
N VAL A 259 10.15 -14.94 7.41
CA VAL A 259 11.39 -14.95 6.61
C VAL A 259 11.87 -16.38 6.39
N ASP A 260 11.98 -17.17 7.46
CA ASP A 260 12.42 -18.57 7.40
C ASP A 260 11.50 -19.38 6.47
N LYS A 261 10.17 -19.18 6.56
CA LYS A 261 9.18 -19.84 5.67
C LYS A 261 9.36 -19.49 4.20
N VAL A 262 9.65 -18.22 3.87
CA VAL A 262 9.90 -17.81 2.47
C VAL A 262 11.20 -18.39 1.94
N LEU A 263 12.26 -18.41 2.75
CA LEU A 263 13.55 -18.99 2.35
C LEU A 263 13.44 -20.49 2.07
N GLU A 264 12.69 -21.21 2.92
CA GLU A 264 12.39 -22.62 2.70
C GLU A 264 11.59 -22.83 1.41
N ALA A 265 10.51 -22.08 1.22
CA ALA A 265 9.65 -22.20 0.04
C ALA A 265 10.39 -21.84 -1.27
N LEU A 266 11.28 -20.84 -1.25
CA LEU A 266 12.15 -20.51 -2.38
C LEU A 266 13.14 -21.64 -2.68
N THR A 267 13.77 -22.19 -1.64
CA THR A 267 14.73 -23.31 -1.80
C THR A 267 14.05 -24.53 -2.41
N ASP A 268 12.82 -24.81 -1.97
CA ASP A 268 12.03 -25.92 -2.48
C ASP A 268 11.54 -25.68 -3.91
N ALA A 269 11.09 -24.47 -4.23
CA ALA A 269 10.71 -24.09 -5.59
C ALA A 269 11.88 -24.25 -6.57
N LEU A 270 13.11 -23.89 -6.20
CA LEU A 270 14.27 -24.04 -7.09
C LEU A 270 14.64 -25.50 -7.39
N LYS A 271 14.22 -26.45 -6.55
CA LYS A 271 14.40 -27.89 -6.77
C LYS A 271 13.34 -28.48 -7.69
N HIS A 272 12.15 -27.89 -7.72
CA HIS A 272 10.98 -28.45 -8.41
C HIS A 272 10.57 -27.70 -9.69
N CYS A 273 10.89 -26.42 -9.80
CA CYS A 273 10.62 -25.62 -11.00
C CYS A 273 11.62 -25.95 -12.11
N HIS A 274 11.18 -25.77 -13.36
CA HIS A 274 12.02 -26.06 -14.50
C HIS A 274 13.15 -25.03 -14.61
N LYS A 275 14.38 -25.53 -14.83
CA LYS A 275 15.55 -24.70 -15.13
C LYS A 275 15.95 -24.89 -16.58
N SER A 276 15.76 -23.86 -17.39
CA SER A 276 16.30 -23.82 -18.75
C SER A 276 17.83 -23.77 -18.70
N LEU A 277 18.48 -24.67 -19.46
CA LEU A 277 19.93 -24.74 -19.57
C LEU A 277 20.50 -23.75 -20.60
N THR A 278 19.63 -23.04 -21.33
CA THR A 278 20.02 -21.99 -22.28
C THR A 278 19.75 -20.62 -21.65
N ALA A 279 20.83 -19.95 -21.24
CA ALA A 279 20.85 -18.53 -20.87
C ALA A 279 21.81 -17.78 -21.80
#